data_AF-A0AAF0SA88-F1
#
_entry.id   AF-A0AAF0SA88-F1
#
_cell.length_a   1.000
_cell.length_b   1.000
_cell.length_c   1.000
_cell.angle_alpha   90.00
_cell.angle_beta   90.00
_cell.angle_gamma   90.00
#
_symmetry.space_group_name_H-M   'P 1'
#
loop_
_entity.id
_entity.type
_entity.pdbx_description
1 polymer ?
#
loop_
_entity_poly.entity_id
_entity_poly.type
_entity_poly.pdbx_seq_one_letter_code
_entity_poly.pdbx_strand_id
1 'polypeptide(L)'
;MPKNSKSQNAIDRNRVMDRLLRDPGCTVQTLADDCNLSTQQVYRILRHLEEEGIVYGNPMMIDLSKVGKKRFIIFATRSGRPSDQSTLNGSLYSKVFLEEMREKNLDIIPEDDYTCTGAFDMVTIFLANNATDANKYLDLLRHVSNDYFSTFRISEVLFTTRKNMIATPERKRFIEYVKDISEYGSRLKDPEELEEYPSDDEDE
;
A
#
# COMPACT_ATOMS: atom_id res chain seq x y z
N MET A 1 47.84 12.07 6.05
CA MET A 1 47.17 11.86 4.74
C MET A 1 45.66 11.70 4.96
N PRO A 2 44.79 12.65 4.55
CA PRO A 2 43.35 12.61 4.83
C PRO A 2 42.47 12.12 3.66
N LYS A 3 43.05 11.59 2.56
CA LYS A 3 42.28 11.21 1.36
C LYS A 3 41.48 9.89 1.50
N ASN A 4 41.89 8.97 2.38
CA ASN A 4 41.18 7.70 2.57
C ASN A 4 39.91 7.80 3.43
N SER A 5 39.81 8.75 4.36
CA SER A 5 38.69 8.76 5.33
C SER A 5 37.36 9.17 4.69
N LYS A 6 37.37 10.12 3.74
CA LYS A 6 36.14 10.55 3.05
C LYS A 6 35.57 9.45 2.15
N SER A 7 36.45 8.74 1.43
CA SER A 7 36.04 7.61 0.59
C SER A 7 35.48 6.46 1.43
N GLN A 8 36.16 6.13 2.54
CA GLN A 8 35.71 5.07 3.44
C GLN A 8 34.36 5.41 4.10
N ASN A 9 34.17 6.65 4.55
CA ASN A 9 32.88 7.08 5.11
C ASN A 9 31.72 6.95 4.11
N ALA A 10 31.95 7.19 2.82
CA ALA A 10 30.93 7.03 1.79
C ALA A 10 30.61 5.54 1.54
N ILE A 11 31.62 4.67 1.52
CA ILE A 11 31.44 3.22 1.42
C ILE A 11 30.63 2.70 2.60
N ASP A 12 31.00 3.09 3.82
CA ASP A 12 30.34 2.67 5.06
C ASP A 12 28.88 3.15 5.08
N ARG A 13 28.62 4.40 4.67
CA ARG A 13 27.28 4.95 4.50
C ARG A 13 26.44 4.13 3.52
N ASN A 14 26.98 3.81 2.35
CA ASN A 14 26.26 3.02 1.34
C ASN A 14 25.92 1.62 1.84
N ARG A 15 26.81 0.96 2.59
CA ARG A 15 26.53 -0.36 3.20
C ARG A 15 25.35 -0.30 4.17
N VAL A 16 25.33 0.71 5.05
CA VAL A 16 24.23 0.92 5.99
C VAL A 16 22.92 1.18 5.23
N MET A 17 22.94 2.01 4.18
CA MET A 17 21.77 2.28 3.35
C MET A 17 21.26 1.02 2.64
N ASP A 18 22.14 0.24 2.02
CA ASP A 18 21.76 -1.01 1.35
C ASP A 18 21.12 -2.01 2.31
N ARG A 19 21.59 -2.06 3.56
CA ARG A 19 21.00 -2.92 4.59
C ARG A 19 19.61 -2.44 5.00
N LEU A 20 19.43 -1.14 5.20
CA LEU A 20 18.13 -0.52 5.53
C LEU A 20 17.10 -0.72 4.42
N LEU A 21 17.49 -0.61 3.15
CA LEU A 21 16.58 -0.81 2.01
C LEU A 21 16.02 -2.24 1.95
N ARG A 22 16.79 -3.23 2.41
CA ARG A 22 16.39 -4.64 2.43
C ARG A 22 15.60 -5.02 3.68
N ASP A 23 15.84 -4.32 4.78
CA ASP A 23 15.25 -4.58 6.08
C ASP A 23 15.18 -3.29 6.91
N PRO A 24 14.11 -2.50 6.71
CA PRO A 24 13.95 -1.23 7.42
C PRO A 24 13.82 -1.38 8.94
N GLY A 25 13.47 -2.59 9.42
CA GLY A 25 13.28 -2.90 10.84
C GLY A 25 14.54 -3.34 11.59
N CYS A 26 15.70 -3.34 10.94
CA CYS A 26 16.94 -3.79 11.56
C CYS A 26 17.38 -2.88 12.72
N THR A 27 18.01 -3.47 13.75
CA THR A 27 18.53 -2.72 14.89
C THR A 27 19.90 -2.13 14.58
N VAL A 28 20.32 -1.11 15.34
CA VAL A 28 21.68 -0.54 15.25
C VAL A 28 22.75 -1.61 15.47
N GLN A 29 22.51 -2.57 16.36
CA GLN A 29 23.44 -3.67 16.60
C GLN A 29 23.56 -4.56 15.36
N THR A 30 22.42 -4.96 14.78
CA THR A 30 22.38 -5.74 13.53
C THR A 30 23.10 -5.02 12.40
N LEU A 31 22.90 -3.70 12.26
CA LEU A 31 23.60 -2.88 11.27
C LEU A 31 25.12 -2.84 11.51
N ALA A 32 25.55 -2.72 12.77
CA ALA A 32 26.96 -2.70 13.14
C ALA A 32 27.65 -4.02 12.76
N ASP A 33 27.01 -5.14 13.11
CA ASP A 33 27.51 -6.49 12.82
C ASP A 33 27.54 -6.75 11.31
N ASP A 34 26.44 -6.49 10.60
CA ASP A 34 26.31 -6.76 9.17
C ASP A 34 27.21 -5.85 8.31
N CYS A 35 27.45 -4.60 8.74
CA CYS A 35 28.29 -3.65 8.00
C CYS A 35 29.76 -3.68 8.44
N ASN A 36 30.11 -4.47 9.47
CA ASN A 36 31.42 -4.48 10.13
C ASN A 36 31.86 -3.08 10.59
N LEU A 37 30.97 -2.41 11.32
CA LEU A 37 31.16 -1.05 11.86
C LEU A 37 30.94 -1.05 13.37
N SER A 38 31.42 -0.03 14.08
CA SER A 38 31.00 0.18 15.46
C SER A 38 29.58 0.74 15.52
N THR A 39 28.87 0.46 16.62
CA THR A 39 27.54 1.03 16.88
C THR A 39 27.54 2.55 16.82
N GLN A 40 28.61 3.19 17.32
CA GLN A 40 28.78 4.65 17.26
C GLN A 40 28.90 5.17 15.82
N GLN A 41 29.61 4.44 14.93
CA GLN A 41 29.69 4.79 13.51
C GLN A 41 28.31 4.68 12.85
N VAL A 42 27.56 3.62 13.15
CA VAL A 42 26.20 3.42 12.63
C VAL A 42 25.27 4.55 13.10
N TYR A 43 25.25 4.88 14.40
CA TYR A 43 24.46 6.00 14.93
C TYR A 43 24.77 7.32 14.21
N ARG A 44 26.05 7.60 13.97
CA ARG A 44 26.46 8.80 13.25
C ARG A 44 25.96 8.79 11.81
N ILE A 45 26.03 7.65 11.12
CA ILE A 45 25.52 7.51 9.76
C ILE A 45 24.00 7.71 9.73
N LEU A 46 23.25 7.02 10.60
CA LEU A 46 21.79 7.14 10.67
C LEU A 46 21.35 8.58 10.92
N ARG A 47 21.96 9.24 11.89
CA ARG A 47 21.68 10.66 12.19
C ARG A 47 21.94 11.56 10.99
N HIS A 48 23.03 11.35 10.25
CA HIS A 48 23.27 12.11 9.02
C HIS A 48 22.24 11.82 7.93
N LEU A 49 21.79 10.57 7.78
CA LEU A 49 20.74 10.23 6.83
C LEU A 49 19.39 10.89 7.21
N GLU A 50 19.09 11.00 8.50
CA GLU A 50 17.93 11.72 9.03
C GLU A 50 18.05 13.24 8.82
N GLU A 51 19.20 13.83 9.15
CA GLU A 51 19.49 15.26 8.96
C GLU A 51 19.43 15.67 7.47
N GLU A 52 19.81 14.77 6.55
CA GLU A 52 19.70 14.96 5.11
C GLU A 52 18.30 14.66 4.55
N GLY A 53 17.37 14.16 5.38
CA GLY A 53 16.00 13.80 4.98
C GLY A 53 15.90 12.53 4.13
N ILE A 54 16.98 11.74 4.05
CA ILE A 54 16.99 10.45 3.33
C ILE A 54 16.20 9.42 4.13
N VAL A 55 16.38 9.40 5.45
CA VAL A 55 15.54 8.65 6.37
C VAL A 55 14.55 9.62 7.00
N TYR A 56 13.27 9.46 6.69
CA TYR A 56 12.21 10.34 7.19
C TYR A 56 11.21 9.60 8.11
N GLY A 57 11.40 8.30 8.35
CA GLY A 57 10.59 7.53 9.29
C GLY A 57 10.95 6.04 9.35
N ASN A 58 10.53 5.39 10.43
CA ASN A 58 10.61 3.93 10.59
C ASN A 58 9.22 3.40 11.02
N PRO A 59 8.32 3.11 10.07
CA PRO A 59 6.97 2.71 10.38
C PRO A 59 6.93 1.27 10.91
N MET A 60 6.23 1.07 12.02
CA MET A 60 5.90 -0.28 12.50
C MET A 60 4.88 -0.94 11.57
N MET A 61 5.09 -2.21 11.27
CA MET A 61 4.17 -3.01 10.47
C MET A 61 3.07 -3.61 11.33
N ILE A 62 1.81 -3.29 11.01
CA ILE A 62 0.63 -3.74 11.76
C ILE A 62 -0.11 -4.83 10.98
N ASP A 63 -0.48 -5.90 11.67
CA ASP A 63 -1.35 -6.95 11.14
C ASP A 63 -2.79 -6.45 11.10
N LEU A 64 -3.25 -6.03 9.91
CA LEU A 64 -4.56 -5.43 9.71
C LEU A 64 -5.72 -6.35 10.12
N SER A 65 -5.56 -7.66 9.94
CA SER A 65 -6.58 -8.65 10.28
C SER A 65 -6.89 -8.66 11.78
N LYS A 66 -5.90 -8.32 12.62
CA LYS A 66 -6.04 -8.27 14.08
C LYS A 66 -6.63 -6.95 14.59
N VAL A 67 -6.64 -5.91 13.77
CA VAL A 67 -7.18 -4.58 14.12
C VAL A 67 -8.50 -4.27 13.39
N GLY A 68 -9.09 -5.25 12.70
CA GLY A 68 -10.38 -5.10 12.03
C GLY A 68 -10.35 -4.15 10.84
N LYS A 69 -9.18 -3.96 10.22
CA LYS A 69 -9.02 -3.09 9.04
C LYS A 69 -8.77 -3.93 7.79
N LYS A 70 -9.21 -3.40 6.65
CA LYS A 70 -8.99 -3.95 5.31
C LYS A 70 -8.33 -2.89 4.44
N ARG A 71 -7.50 -3.32 3.50
CA ARG A 71 -6.78 -2.43 2.59
C ARG A 71 -7.49 -2.36 1.25
N PHE A 72 -7.62 -1.15 0.72
CA PHE A 72 -8.23 -0.86 -0.55
C PHE A 72 -7.29 -0.01 -1.41
N ILE A 73 -7.43 -0.14 -2.72
CA ILE A 73 -6.69 0.63 -3.72
C ILE A 73 -7.71 1.32 -4.62
N ILE A 74 -7.61 2.64 -4.75
CA ILE A 74 -8.31 3.42 -5.76
C ILE A 74 -7.35 3.73 -6.90
N PHE A 75 -7.83 3.55 -8.11
CA PHE A 75 -7.19 3.97 -9.36
C PHE A 75 -8.06 5.05 -10.00
N ALA A 76 -7.46 6.18 -10.37
CA ALA A 76 -8.17 7.28 -11.02
C ALA A 76 -7.49 7.74 -12.31
N THR A 77 -8.30 8.11 -13.30
CA THR A 77 -7.84 8.69 -14.58
C THR A 77 -8.28 10.14 -14.70
N ARG A 78 -7.42 11.01 -15.23
CA ARG A 78 -7.72 12.42 -15.41
C ARG A 78 -8.83 12.63 -16.45
N SER A 79 -9.58 13.70 -16.29
CA SER A 79 -10.70 14.08 -17.17
C SER A 79 -10.25 14.78 -18.46
N GLY A 80 -8.99 15.22 -18.53
CA GLY A 80 -8.48 16.07 -19.60
C GLY A 80 -8.99 17.52 -19.54
N ARG A 81 -9.84 17.84 -18.55
CA ARG A 81 -10.33 19.21 -18.32
C ARG A 81 -9.35 19.97 -17.41
N PRO A 82 -9.16 21.27 -17.63
CA PRO A 82 -8.42 22.09 -16.69
C PRO A 82 -9.16 22.11 -15.34
N SER A 83 -8.44 21.87 -14.25
CA SER A 83 -8.98 21.97 -12.89
C SER A 83 -9.37 23.41 -12.60
N ASP A 84 -10.51 23.59 -11.95
CA ASP A 84 -10.87 24.88 -11.36
C ASP A 84 -10.15 25.08 -10.00
N GLN A 85 -10.13 26.32 -9.51
CA GLN A 85 -9.50 26.64 -8.22
C GLN A 85 -10.18 25.92 -7.05
N SER A 86 -11.49 25.64 -7.16
CA SER A 86 -12.28 24.87 -6.19
C SER A 86 -11.72 23.46 -6.00
N THR A 87 -11.43 22.76 -7.09
CA THR A 87 -10.89 21.40 -7.08
C THR A 87 -9.48 21.36 -6.54
N LEU A 88 -8.66 22.39 -6.81
CA LEU A 88 -7.33 22.52 -6.21
C LEU A 88 -7.41 22.74 -4.70
N ASN A 89 -8.37 23.54 -4.24
CA ASN A 89 -8.63 23.79 -2.82
C ASN A 89 -9.29 22.59 -2.11
N GLY A 90 -10.04 21.76 -2.84
CA GLY A 90 -10.65 20.49 -2.41
C GLY A 90 -9.77 19.26 -2.62
N SER A 91 -8.47 19.46 -2.91
CA SER A 91 -7.51 18.38 -3.12
C SER A 91 -7.49 17.37 -1.97
N LEU A 92 -7.05 16.14 -2.28
CA LEU A 92 -6.85 15.09 -1.29
C LEU A 92 -6.10 15.63 -0.06
N TYR A 93 -6.68 15.39 1.12
CA TYR A 93 -6.19 15.86 2.43
C TYR A 93 -6.20 17.37 2.66
N SER A 94 -6.88 18.15 1.82
CA SER A 94 -7.18 19.54 2.16
C SER A 94 -8.07 19.61 3.40
N LYS A 95 -8.11 20.79 4.04
CA LYS A 95 -8.96 21.02 5.21
C LYS A 95 -10.44 20.68 4.93
N VAL A 96 -10.94 21.06 3.74
CA VAL A 96 -12.32 20.77 3.31
C VAL A 96 -12.56 19.26 3.23
N PHE A 97 -11.63 18.53 2.60
CA PHE A 97 -11.73 17.08 2.49
C PHE A 97 -11.78 16.40 3.87
N LEU A 98 -10.90 16.82 4.78
CA LEU A 98 -10.84 16.26 6.13
C LEU A 98 -12.06 16.61 6.99
N GLU A 99 -12.69 17.76 6.76
CA GLU A 99 -13.95 18.15 7.39
C GLU A 99 -15.11 17.28 6.89
N GLU A 100 -15.26 17.10 5.57
CA GLU A 100 -16.28 16.21 5.01
C GLU A 100 -16.15 14.76 5.46
N MET A 101 -14.91 14.26 5.54
CA MET A 101 -14.59 12.95 6.11
C MET A 101 -15.12 12.79 7.54
N ARG A 102 -14.93 13.83 8.37
CA ARG A 102 -15.38 13.86 9.76
C ARG A 102 -16.89 13.94 9.87
N GLU A 103 -17.53 14.79 9.07
CA GLU A 103 -18.99 14.94 9.05
C GLU A 103 -19.69 13.64 8.62
N LYS A 104 -19.12 12.93 7.65
CA LYS A 104 -19.62 11.62 7.19
C LYS A 104 -19.22 10.46 8.11
N ASN A 105 -18.49 10.73 9.20
CA ASN A 105 -17.98 9.75 10.15
C ASN A 105 -17.23 8.59 9.47
N LEU A 106 -16.37 8.92 8.51
CA LEU A 106 -15.60 7.94 7.74
C LEU A 106 -14.27 7.67 8.44
N ASP A 107 -14.14 6.48 9.01
CA ASP A 107 -12.91 5.99 9.64
C ASP A 107 -11.97 5.35 8.60
N ILE A 108 -11.35 6.22 7.81
CA ILE A 108 -10.40 5.87 6.75
C ILE A 108 -9.00 6.30 7.17
N ILE A 109 -8.02 5.42 6.97
CA ILE A 109 -6.61 5.70 7.22
C ILE A 109 -5.87 5.67 5.88
N PRO A 110 -5.43 6.83 5.36
CA PRO A 110 -4.53 6.89 4.22
C PRO A 110 -3.24 6.12 4.47
N GLU A 111 -2.78 5.33 3.50
CA GLU A 111 -1.45 4.72 3.55
C GLU A 111 -0.50 5.39 2.57
N ASP A 112 -0.89 5.44 1.29
CA ASP A 112 -0.01 5.89 0.22
C ASP A 112 -0.81 6.57 -0.90
N ASP A 113 -0.25 7.63 -1.48
CA ASP A 113 -0.82 8.32 -2.64
C ASP A 113 0.25 8.56 -3.69
N TYR A 114 -0.05 8.16 -4.91
CA TYR A 114 0.86 8.26 -6.04
C TYR A 114 0.20 9.00 -7.19
N THR A 115 0.93 9.93 -7.78
CA THR A 115 0.66 10.38 -9.16
C THR A 115 1.49 9.54 -10.10
N CYS A 116 0.84 8.91 -11.07
CA CYS A 116 1.44 7.88 -11.91
C CYS A 116 1.43 8.28 -13.39
N THR A 117 2.34 7.68 -14.15
CA THR A 117 2.24 7.59 -15.60
C THR A 117 1.68 6.22 -15.97
N GLY A 118 0.95 6.12 -17.09
CA GLY A 118 0.39 4.85 -17.57
C GLY A 118 -1.14 4.86 -17.64
N ALA A 119 -1.76 3.72 -17.34
CA ALA A 119 -3.21 3.54 -17.48
C ALA A 119 -4.03 4.34 -16.45
N PHE A 120 -3.42 4.68 -15.32
CA PHE A 120 -4.03 5.47 -14.25
C PHE A 120 -3.11 6.63 -13.89
N ASP A 121 -3.69 7.81 -13.70
CA ASP A 121 -2.97 9.03 -13.35
C ASP A 121 -2.75 9.16 -11.84
N MET A 122 -3.59 8.49 -11.04
CA MET A 122 -3.47 8.48 -9.59
C MET A 122 -3.79 7.10 -9.01
N VAL A 123 -3.03 6.71 -7.99
CA VAL A 123 -3.27 5.51 -7.18
C VAL A 123 -3.26 5.91 -5.71
N THR A 124 -4.35 5.62 -5.01
CA THR A 124 -4.49 5.86 -3.57
C THR A 124 -4.69 4.54 -2.85
N ILE A 125 -3.87 4.27 -1.83
CA ILE A 125 -3.97 3.10 -0.96
C ILE A 125 -4.43 3.58 0.41
N PHE A 126 -5.47 2.94 0.95
CA PHE A 126 -6.04 3.31 2.24
C PHE A 126 -6.62 2.11 2.97
N LEU A 127 -6.87 2.29 4.26
CA LEU A 127 -7.50 1.32 5.14
C LEU A 127 -8.92 1.75 5.47
N ALA A 128 -9.85 0.80 5.45
CA ALA A 128 -11.23 0.98 5.88
C ALA A 128 -11.69 -0.25 6.68
N ASN A 129 -12.80 -0.14 7.40
CA ASN A 129 -13.35 -1.28 8.15
C ASN A 129 -13.93 -2.35 7.22
N ASN A 130 -14.54 -1.92 6.11
CA ASN A 130 -15.26 -2.77 5.18
C ASN A 130 -15.42 -2.08 3.82
N ALA A 131 -15.95 -2.82 2.84
CA ALA A 131 -16.18 -2.31 1.49
C ALA A 131 -17.23 -1.19 1.43
N THR A 132 -18.21 -1.15 2.36
CA THR A 132 -19.21 -0.09 2.41
C THR A 132 -18.55 1.25 2.74
N ASP A 133 -17.69 1.29 3.75
CA ASP A 133 -16.96 2.50 4.13
C ASP A 133 -15.97 2.93 3.03
N ALA A 134 -15.32 1.97 2.38
CA ALA A 134 -14.45 2.24 1.25
C ALA A 134 -15.18 2.85 0.04
N ASN A 135 -16.41 2.41 -0.24
CA ASN A 135 -17.23 3.01 -1.31
C ASN A 135 -17.71 4.42 -0.95
N LYS A 136 -18.07 4.68 0.32
CA LYS A 136 -18.39 6.05 0.75
C LYS A 136 -17.19 7.00 0.58
N TYR A 137 -15.99 6.52 0.87
CA TYR A 137 -14.75 7.26 0.63
C TYR A 137 -14.54 7.55 -0.87
N LEU A 138 -14.78 6.55 -1.72
CA LEU A 138 -14.72 6.72 -3.17
C LEU A 138 -15.74 7.75 -3.70
N ASP A 139 -16.96 7.73 -3.18
CA ASP A 139 -18.00 8.67 -3.58
C ASP A 139 -17.68 10.11 -3.13
N LEU A 140 -17.09 10.26 -1.94
CA LEU A 140 -16.53 11.55 -1.51
C LEU A 140 -15.45 12.04 -2.48
N LEU A 141 -14.49 11.17 -2.84
CA LEU A 141 -13.44 11.52 -3.79
C LEU A 141 -14.01 11.97 -5.13
N ARG A 142 -14.97 11.23 -5.68
CA ARG A 142 -15.68 11.60 -6.90
C ARG A 142 -16.34 12.96 -6.78
N HIS A 143 -16.96 13.27 -5.64
CA HIS A 143 -17.61 14.55 -5.41
C HIS A 143 -16.61 15.71 -5.44
N VAL A 144 -15.53 15.61 -4.66
CA VAL A 144 -14.56 16.70 -4.51
C VAL A 144 -13.63 16.88 -5.72
N SER A 145 -13.54 15.88 -6.60
CA SER A 145 -12.61 15.89 -7.74
C SER A 145 -13.25 15.61 -9.10
N ASN A 146 -14.58 15.78 -9.19
CA ASN A 146 -15.38 15.49 -10.39
C ASN A 146 -14.85 16.18 -11.66
N ASP A 147 -14.31 17.39 -11.53
CA ASP A 147 -13.81 18.15 -12.67
C ASP A 147 -12.39 17.71 -13.09
N TYR A 148 -11.65 17.03 -12.20
CA TYR A 148 -10.27 16.63 -12.43
C TYR A 148 -10.10 15.16 -12.84
N PHE A 149 -10.90 14.25 -12.30
CA PHE A 149 -10.84 12.82 -12.61
C PHE A 149 -12.12 12.35 -13.31
N SER A 150 -11.95 11.66 -14.44
CA SER A 150 -13.06 11.11 -15.24
C SER A 150 -13.53 9.75 -14.77
N THR A 151 -12.61 8.90 -14.32
CA THR A 151 -12.94 7.54 -13.92
C THR A 151 -12.24 7.17 -12.64
N PHE A 152 -12.93 6.35 -11.86
CA PHE A 152 -12.39 5.71 -10.67
C PHE A 152 -12.67 4.22 -10.71
N ARG A 153 -11.71 3.42 -10.26
CA ARG A 153 -11.84 1.99 -9.99
C ARG A 153 -11.33 1.74 -8.58
N ILE A 154 -11.98 0.84 -7.86
CA ILE A 154 -11.58 0.44 -6.52
C ILE A 154 -11.35 -1.06 -6.50
N SER A 155 -10.35 -1.50 -5.74
CA SER A 155 -10.05 -2.91 -5.51
C SER A 155 -9.79 -3.15 -4.02
N GLU A 156 -10.31 -4.24 -3.47
CA GLU A 156 -9.96 -4.73 -2.15
C GLU A 156 -8.69 -5.59 -2.24
N VAL A 157 -7.73 -5.34 -1.35
CA VAL A 157 -6.54 -6.19 -1.23
C VAL A 157 -6.89 -7.37 -0.34
N LEU A 158 -7.09 -8.53 -0.95
CA LEU A 158 -7.43 -9.77 -0.23
C LEU A 158 -6.27 -10.31 0.61
N PHE A 159 -5.04 -10.22 0.08
CA PHE A 159 -3.83 -10.71 0.74
C PHE A 159 -2.65 -9.81 0.42
N THR A 160 -1.94 -9.37 1.45
CA THR A 160 -0.69 -8.62 1.35
C THR A 160 0.46 -9.56 1.66
N THR A 161 1.07 -10.24 0.69
CA THR A 161 2.11 -11.26 1.00
C THR A 161 3.42 -10.67 1.55
N ARG A 162 3.72 -9.44 1.15
CA ARG A 162 4.84 -8.62 1.64
C ARG A 162 4.43 -7.15 1.70
N LYS A 163 4.93 -6.42 2.70
CA LYS A 163 4.85 -4.95 2.76
C LYS A 163 6.17 -4.41 3.32
N ASN A 164 6.72 -3.38 2.67
CA ASN A 164 8.03 -2.80 3.02
C ASN A 164 9.15 -3.86 3.17
N MET A 165 9.24 -4.78 2.21
CA MET A 165 10.16 -5.94 2.18
C MET A 165 9.97 -6.99 3.28
N ILE A 166 9.09 -6.76 4.25
CA ILE A 166 8.78 -7.67 5.34
C ILE A 166 7.65 -8.62 4.90
N ALA A 167 7.83 -9.92 5.14
CA ALA A 167 6.79 -10.92 4.91
C ALA A 167 5.67 -10.77 5.95
N THR A 168 4.42 -10.83 5.50
CA THR A 168 3.28 -10.69 6.41
C THR A 168 2.76 -12.07 6.87
N PRO A 169 1.96 -12.10 7.95
CA PRO A 169 1.24 -13.30 8.37
C PRO A 169 0.28 -13.87 7.31
N GLU A 170 -0.23 -13.02 6.40
CA GLU A 170 -1.23 -13.41 5.39
C GLU A 170 -0.67 -14.31 4.29
N ARG A 171 0.66 -14.42 4.17
CA ARG A 171 1.32 -15.26 3.17
C ARG A 171 0.83 -16.71 3.21
N LYS A 172 0.55 -17.27 4.39
CA LYS A 172 0.05 -18.66 4.51
C LYS A 172 -1.35 -18.80 3.90
N ARG A 173 -2.26 -17.87 4.25
CA ARG A 173 -3.63 -17.83 3.71
C ARG A 173 -3.66 -17.63 2.21
N PHE A 174 -2.75 -16.82 1.66
CA PHE A 174 -2.59 -16.66 0.23
C PHE A 174 -2.21 -17.98 -0.47
N ILE A 175 -1.27 -18.74 0.10
CA ILE A 175 -0.84 -20.03 -0.46
C ILE A 175 -2.02 -21.03 -0.47
N GLU A 176 -2.80 -21.06 0.60
CA GLU A 176 -4.02 -21.90 0.69
C GLU A 176 -5.04 -21.48 -0.37
N TYR A 177 -5.37 -20.19 -0.46
CA TYR A 177 -6.30 -19.65 -1.45
C TYR A 177 -5.91 -20.01 -2.90
N VAL A 178 -4.62 -19.93 -3.24
CA VAL A 178 -4.13 -20.30 -4.58
C VAL A 178 -4.30 -21.80 -4.84
N LYS A 179 -4.06 -22.66 -3.84
CA LYS A 179 -4.28 -24.10 -3.97
C LYS A 179 -5.75 -24.39 -4.23
N ASP A 180 -6.65 -23.82 -3.44
CA ASP A 180 -8.09 -24.04 -3.55
C ASP A 180 -8.60 -23.65 -4.94
N ILE A 181 -8.17 -22.51 -5.49
CA ILE A 181 -8.54 -22.09 -6.85
C ILE A 181 -7.98 -23.04 -7.91
N SER A 182 -6.73 -23.49 -7.74
CA SER A 182 -6.11 -24.39 -8.71
C SER A 182 -6.80 -25.76 -8.75
N GLU A 183 -7.25 -26.26 -7.60
CA GLU A 183 -8.01 -27.51 -7.48
C GLU A 183 -9.43 -27.36 -8.05
N TYR A 184 -10.07 -26.21 -7.83
CA TYR A 184 -11.37 -25.90 -8.44
C TYR A 184 -11.27 -25.84 -9.97
N GLY A 185 -10.22 -25.20 -10.50
CA GLY A 185 -9.96 -25.15 -11.94
C GLY A 185 -9.62 -26.51 -12.57
N SER A 186 -9.10 -27.47 -11.79
CA SER A 186 -8.90 -28.84 -12.26
C SER A 186 -10.18 -29.67 -12.25
N ARG A 187 -11.09 -29.45 -11.29
CA ARG A 187 -12.40 -30.15 -11.25
C ARG A 187 -13.30 -29.76 -12.41
N LEU A 188 -13.26 -28.50 -12.84
CA LEU A 188 -13.98 -28.03 -14.05
C LEU A 188 -13.45 -28.62 -15.36
N LYS A 189 -12.30 -29.29 -15.36
CA LYS A 189 -11.74 -29.97 -16.54
C LYS A 189 -12.10 -31.45 -16.62
N ASP A 190 -12.74 -32.02 -15.60
CA ASP A 190 -13.39 -33.32 -15.69
C ASP A 190 -14.85 -33.11 -16.15
N PRO A 191 -15.22 -33.47 -17.39
CA PRO A 191 -16.55 -33.20 -17.94
C PRO A 191 -17.66 -34.06 -17.31
N GLU A 192 -17.33 -34.98 -16.40
CA GLU A 192 -18.27 -35.98 -15.86
C GLU A 192 -19.01 -35.54 -14.58
N GLU A 193 -18.67 -34.37 -13.98
CA GLU A 193 -19.34 -33.85 -12.77
C GLU A 193 -20.12 -32.54 -13.01
N LEU A 194 -20.62 -32.30 -14.23
CA LEU A 194 -21.72 -31.35 -14.40
C LEU A 194 -23.01 -32.10 -14.06
N GLU A 195 -23.39 -32.06 -12.79
CA GLU A 195 -24.72 -32.49 -12.32
C GLU A 195 -25.78 -31.92 -13.26
N GLU A 196 -26.58 -32.82 -13.84
CA GLU A 196 -27.80 -32.49 -14.56
C GLU A 196 -28.65 -31.60 -13.63
N TYR A 197 -28.76 -30.32 -13.98
CA TYR A 197 -29.79 -29.48 -13.40
C TYR A 197 -31.13 -30.18 -13.67
N PRO A 198 -31.96 -30.45 -12.65
CA PRO A 198 -33.32 -30.90 -12.90
C PRO A 198 -33.97 -29.85 -13.81
N SER A 199 -34.41 -30.26 -14.99
CA SER A 199 -35.26 -29.44 -15.83
C SER A 199 -36.50 -29.09 -15.01
N ASP A 200 -36.69 -27.81 -14.71
CA ASP A 200 -37.96 -27.26 -14.24
C ASP A 200 -38.97 -27.39 -15.39
N ASP A 201 -39.48 -28.59 -15.58
CA ASP A 201 -40.67 -28.85 -16.40
C ASP A 201 -41.66 -29.65 -15.55
N GLU A 202 -42.89 -29.16 -15.60
CA GLU A 202 -44.14 -29.76 -15.13
C GLU A 202 -44.52 -29.52 -13.65
N ASP A 203 -45.18 -28.39 -13.41
CA ASP A 203 -46.51 -28.43 -12.78
C ASP A 203 -47.43 -27.46 -13.53
N GLU A 204 -48.42 -28.03 -14.22
CA GLU A 204 -49.60 -27.39 -14.82
C GLU A 204 -50.56 -26.79 -13.77
#